data_AF-A0A6B9TAU0-F1
#
_entry.id   AF-A0A6B9TAU0-F1
#
_cell.length_a   1.000
_cell.length_b   1.000
_cell.length_c   1.000
_cell.angle_alpha   90.00
_cell.angle_beta   90.00
_cell.angle_gamma   90.00
#
_symmetry.space_group_name_H-M   'P 1'
#
loop_
_entity.id
_entity.type
_entity.pdbx_description
1 polymer ?
#
loop_
_entity_poly.entity_id
_entity_poly.type
_entity_poly.pdbx_seq_one_letter_code
_entity_poly.pdbx_strand_id
1 'polypeptide(L)' 'MITGLRPIDREAEPFPKIPYHQFSRLIDVCCIANILREFPMSSLRGDEIDRFLELQSFFIRLESRCLDEAGFE' A
#
# COMPACT_ATOMS: atom_id res chain seq x y z
N MET A 1 46.01 2.67 -7.38
CA MET A 1 45.11 3.65 -8.04
C MET A 1 43.85 2.91 -8.42
N ILE A 2 42.74 3.16 -7.71
CA ILE A 2 41.43 2.58 -8.02
C ILE A 2 40.66 3.64 -8.78
N THR A 3 40.34 3.40 -10.05
CA THR A 3 39.50 4.31 -10.84
C THR A 3 38.61 3.48 -11.75
N GLY A 4 37.29 3.64 -11.59
CA GLY A 4 36.32 3.16 -12.56
C GLY A 4 34.99 2.65 -12.02
N LEU A 5 34.43 3.23 -10.95
CA LEU A 5 32.98 3.11 -10.72
C LEU A 5 32.29 4.11 -11.66
N ARG A 6 31.68 3.60 -12.73
CA ARG A 6 30.86 4.41 -13.64
C ARG A 6 29.64 4.92 -12.87
N PRO A 7 29.27 6.21 -12.97
CA PRO A 7 28.00 6.66 -12.42
C PRO A 7 26.87 5.97 -13.18
N ILE A 8 25.97 5.33 -12.44
CA ILE A 8 24.73 4.81 -12.97
C ILE A 8 23.83 6.02 -13.17
N ASP A 9 23.96 6.67 -14.32
CA ASP A 9 22.97 7.63 -14.82
C ASP A 9 21.74 6.84 -15.27
N ARG A 10 21.02 6.27 -14.31
CA ARG A 10 19.61 5.91 -14.52
C ARG A 10 18.84 7.16 -14.21
N GLU A 11 18.48 7.90 -15.25
CA GLU A 11 17.39 8.87 -15.15
C GLU A 11 16.21 8.12 -14.54
N ALA A 12 15.85 8.48 -13.30
CA ALA A 12 14.65 7.96 -12.69
C ALA A 12 13.51 8.38 -13.61
N GLU A 13 12.79 7.42 -14.17
CA GLU A 13 11.54 7.64 -14.89
C GLU A 13 10.73 8.69 -14.12
N PRO A 14 10.19 9.73 -14.79
CA PRO A 14 9.46 10.77 -14.11
C PRO A 14 8.32 10.13 -13.34
N PHE A 15 8.38 10.19 -12.01
CA PHE A 15 7.32 9.70 -11.13
C PHE A 15 5.98 10.19 -11.69
N PRO A 16 4.98 9.30 -11.82
CA PRO A 16 3.69 9.70 -12.32
C PRO A 16 3.22 10.90 -11.48
N LYS A 17 2.88 12.01 -12.15
CA LYS A 17 2.40 13.25 -11.49
C LYS A 17 0.98 13.03 -10.99
N ILE A 18 0.82 12.06 -10.08
CA ILE A 18 -0.43 11.81 -9.38
C ILE A 18 -0.69 13.04 -8.51
N PRO A 19 -1.83 13.72 -8.66
CA PRO A 19 -2.20 14.82 -7.79
C PRO A 19 -2.10 14.40 -6.32
N TYR A 20 -1.53 15.25 -5.46
CA TYR A 20 -1.31 14.95 -4.03
C TYR A 20 -2.57 14.41 -3.33
N HIS A 21 -3.76 14.89 -3.69
CA HIS A 21 -5.04 14.43 -3.13
C HIS A 21 -5.44 12.99 -3.52
N GLN A 22 -4.92 12.47 -4.64
CA GLN A 22 -5.08 11.06 -5.03
C GLN A 22 -4.04 10.19 -4.31
N PHE A 23 -2.82 10.72 -4.14
CA PHE A 23 -1.77 10.07 -3.37
C PHE A 23 -2.12 9.94 -1.88
N SER A 24 -2.76 10.96 -1.28
CA SER A 24 -3.22 10.89 0.11
C SER A 24 -4.25 9.79 0.33
N ARG A 25 -5.17 9.58 -0.63
CA ARG A 25 -6.16 8.50 -0.55
C ARG A 25 -5.52 7.12 -0.66
N LEU A 26 -4.51 6.97 -1.52
CA LEU A 26 -3.74 5.73 -1.61
C LEU A 26 -3.06 5.42 -0.26
N ILE A 27 -2.42 6.43 0.35
CA ILE A 27 -1.81 6.29 1.69
C ILE A 27 -2.86 5.85 2.71
N ASP A 28 -4.03 6.49 2.75
CA ASP A 28 -5.10 6.14 3.69
C ASP A 28 -5.52 4.67 3.55
N VAL A 29 -5.73 4.20 2.32
CA VAL A 29 -6.11 2.81 2.03
C VAL A 29 -5.02 1.84 2.49
N CYS A 30 -3.75 2.10 2.18
CA CYS A 30 -2.62 1.28 2.61
C CYS A 30 -2.49 1.26 4.14
N CYS A 31 -2.64 2.40 4.81
CA CYS A 31 -2.60 2.49 6.27
C CYS A 31 -3.73 1.67 6.91
N ILE A 32 -4.96 1.76 6.41
CA ILE A 32 -6.10 0.99 6.92
C ILE A 32 -5.87 -0.51 6.69
N ALA A 33 -5.45 -0.91 5.49
CA ALA A 33 -5.16 -2.30 5.19
C ALA A 33 -4.07 -2.87 6.12
N ASN A 34 -3.02 -2.07 6.42
CA ASN A 34 -1.97 -2.48 7.34
C ASN A 34 -2.49 -2.63 8.78
N ILE A 35 -3.25 -1.65 9.27
CA ILE A 35 -3.87 -1.72 10.61
C ILE A 35 -4.74 -2.98 10.74
N LEU A 36 -5.55 -3.28 9.73
CA LEU A 36 -6.42 -4.47 9.74
C LEU A 36 -5.62 -5.77 9.68
N ARG A 37 -4.48 -5.81 8.99
CA ARG A 37 -3.59 -6.98 8.90
C ARG A 37 -2.85 -7.26 10.21
N GLU A 38 -2.46 -6.21 10.92
CA GLU A 38 -1.75 -6.29 12.20
C GLU A 38 -2.70 -6.39 13.41
N PHE A 39 -4.01 -6.21 13.20
CA PHE A 39 -4.98 -6.24 14.29
C PHE A 39 -5.03 -7.63 14.96
N PRO A 40 -4.94 -7.70 16.30
CA PRO A 40 -4.98 -8.97 17.01
C PRO A 40 -6.41 -9.53 17.04
N MET A 41 -6.66 -10.61 16.27
CA MET A 41 -7.96 -11.30 16.22
C MET A 41 -8.49 -11.74 17.58
N SER A 42 -7.59 -12.00 18.55
CA SER A 42 -7.95 -12.34 19.94
C SER A 42 -8.68 -11.21 20.69
N SER A 43 -8.68 -9.98 20.17
CA SER A 43 -9.38 -8.84 20.76
C SER A 43 -10.83 -8.73 20.29
N LEU A 44 -11.27 -9.56 19.34
CA LEU A 44 -12.63 -9.57 18.81
C LEU A 44 -13.51 -10.55 19.57
N ARG A 45 -14.79 -10.21 19.71
CA ARG A 45 -15.83 -11.16 20.11
C ARG A 45 -16.19 -12.07 18.93
N GLY A 46 -16.70 -13.26 19.23
CA GLY A 46 -17.03 -14.25 18.21
C GLY A 46 -17.97 -13.74 17.11
N ASP A 47 -18.92 -12.87 17.47
CA ASP A 47 -19.87 -12.25 16.55
C ASP A 47 -19.29 -11.07 15.74
N GLU A 48 -18.12 -10.56 16.13
CA GLU A 48 -17.40 -9.49 15.42
C GLU A 48 -16.42 -10.04 14.38
N ILE A 49 -15.98 -11.29 14.54
CA ILE A 49 -14.95 -11.93 13.70
C ILE A 49 -15.34 -11.92 12.22
N ASP A 50 -16.54 -12.38 11.87
CA ASP A 50 -16.95 -12.50 10.46
C ASP A 50 -17.00 -11.13 9.77
N ARG A 51 -17.54 -10.12 10.47
CA ARG A 51 -17.59 -8.73 9.97
C ARG A 51 -16.20 -8.12 9.83
N PHE A 52 -15.31 -8.43 10.78
CA PHE A 52 -13.93 -7.98 10.72
C PHE A 52 -13.20 -8.61 9.53
N LEU A 53 -13.37 -9.92 9.29
CA LEU A 53 -12.78 -10.61 8.14
C LEU A 53 -13.31 -10.06 6.81
N GLU A 54 -14.59 -9.71 6.75
CA GLU A 54 -15.18 -9.06 5.57
C GLU A 54 -14.53 -7.69 5.31
N LEU A 55 -14.39 -6.87 6.35
CA LEU A 55 -13.75 -5.55 6.28
C LEU A 55 -12.26 -5.65 5.89
N GLN A 56 -11.53 -6.57 6.52
CA GLN A 56 -10.12 -6.85 6.21
C GLN A 56 -9.95 -7.28 4.75
N SER A 57 -10.78 -8.21 4.28
CA SER A 57 -10.76 -8.68 2.89
C SER A 57 -11.14 -7.57 1.89
N PHE A 58 -12.04 -6.67 2.26
CA PHE A 58 -12.39 -5.51 1.44
C PHE A 58 -11.18 -4.59 1.25
N PHE A 59 -10.54 -4.16 2.35
CA PHE A 59 -9.43 -3.21 2.29
C PHE A 59 -8.15 -3.79 1.67
N ILE A 60 -7.86 -5.08 1.86
CA ILE A 60 -6.73 -5.74 1.17
C ILE A 60 -6.93 -5.71 -0.35
N ARG A 61 -8.15 -6.02 -0.84
CA ARG A 61 -8.44 -5.96 -2.27
C ARG A 61 -8.43 -4.53 -2.81
N LEU A 62 -8.91 -3.58 -2.01
CA LEU A 62 -8.88 -2.17 -2.37
C LEU A 62 -7.44 -1.65 -2.46
N GLU A 63 -6.57 -2.01 -1.51
CA GLU A 63 -5.14 -1.69 -1.52
C GLU A 63 -4.47 -2.18 -2.80
N SER A 64 -4.62 -3.47 -3.14
CA SER A 64 -4.08 -4.04 -4.38
C SER A 64 -4.52 -3.24 -5.60
N ARG A 65 -5.83 -3.01 -5.74
CA ARG A 65 -6.36 -2.24 -6.89
C ARG A 65 -5.81 -0.82 -6.95
N CYS A 66 -5.70 -0.13 -5.81
CA CYS A 66 -5.17 1.23 -5.78
C CYS A 66 -3.68 1.28 -6.14
N LEU A 67 -2.90 0.27 -5.75
CA LEU A 67 -1.48 0.16 -6.14
C LEU A 67 -1.34 -0.13 -7.64
N ASP A 68 -2.14 -1.06 -8.17
CA ASP A 68 -2.18 -1.37 -9.61
C ASP A 68 -2.55 -0.11 -10.42
N GLU A 69 -3.64 0.58 -10.04
CA GLU A 69 -4.11 1.82 -10.69
C GLU A 69 -3.08 2.96 -10.59
N ALA A 70 -2.25 2.98 -9.55
CA ALA A 70 -1.19 3.96 -9.35
C ALA A 70 0.15 3.56 -10.01
N GLY A 71 0.25 2.37 -10.59
CA GLY A 71 1.43 1.89 -11.31
C GLY A 71 2.57 1.40 -10.41
N PHE A 72 2.26 0.87 -9.23
CA PHE A 72 3.23 0.32 -8.27
C PHE A 72 3.38 -1.21 -8.33
N GLU A 73 2.96 -1.86 -9.43
CA GLU A 73 3.05 -3.32 -9.66
C GLU A 73 4.43 -3.94 -9.34
#